data_AF-A0A8S0FRF9-F1
#
_entry.id   AF-A0A8S0FRF9-F1
#
_cell.length_a   1.000
_cell.length_b   1.000
_cell.length_c   1.000
_cell.angle_alpha   90.00
_cell.angle_beta   90.00
_cell.angle_gamma   90.00
#
_symmetry.space_group_name_H-M   'P 1'
#
loop_
_entity.id
_entity.type
_entity.pdbx_description
1 polymer ?
#
loop_
_entity_poly.entity_id
_entity_poly.type
_entity_poly.pdbx_seq_one_letter_code
_entity_poly.pdbx_strand_id
1 'polypeptide(L)'
;MDVQQFFVVAVFFLIPIFCFREAWKGWRAGAIDKRVKNAPEPVYVWRAKNPGLFFAYMVAYIGFGILSIGMIVYRLFSIVNIFSFLLIIENNYYFTQ
;
A
#
# COMPACT_ATOMS: atom_id res chain seq x y z
N MET A 1 -8.94 12.86 14.73
CA MET A 1 -7.72 12.05 14.53
C MET A 1 -6.52 12.93 14.81
N ASP A 2 -5.55 12.43 15.57
CA ASP A 2 -4.27 13.11 15.72
C ASP A 2 -3.56 13.24 14.36
N VAL A 3 -2.86 14.35 14.12
CA VAL A 3 -2.24 14.70 12.82
C VAL A 3 -1.27 13.60 12.37
N GLN A 4 -0.57 12.99 13.32
CA GLN A 4 0.33 11.86 13.06
C GLN A 4 -0.41 10.65 12.52
N GLN A 5 -1.56 10.30 13.10
CA GLN A 5 -2.37 9.16 12.65
C GLN A 5 -2.94 9.40 11.25
N PHE A 6 -3.38 10.62 10.94
CA PHE A 6 -3.82 10.97 9.60
C PHE A 6 -2.70 10.82 8.57
N PHE A 7 -1.50 11.31 8.90
CA PHE A 7 -0.33 11.17 8.02
C PHE A 7 0.05 9.71 7.77
N VAL A 8 0.07 8.89 8.83
CA VAL A 8 0.35 7.45 8.72
C VAL A 8 -0.67 6.77 7.80
N VAL A 9 -1.97 7.00 8.01
CA VAL A 9 -3.02 6.42 7.17
C VAL A 9 -2.86 6.87 5.71
N ALA A 10 -2.65 8.17 5.46
CA ALA A 10 -2.46 8.70 4.12
C ALA A 10 -1.25 8.05 3.39
N VAL A 11 -0.12 7.89 4.08
CA VAL A 11 1.07 7.22 3.52
C VAL A 11 0.75 5.76 3.18
N PHE A 12 0.02 5.04 4.03
CA PHE A 12 -0.38 3.66 3.76
C PHE A 12 -1.30 3.53 2.54
N PHE A 13 -2.13 4.52 2.23
CA PHE A 13 -2.92 4.55 0.99
C PHE A 13 -2.09 4.92 -0.25
N LEU A 14 -1.08 5.78 -0.11
CA LEU A 14 -0.21 6.18 -1.21
C LEU A 14 0.76 5.07 -1.66
N ILE A 15 1.24 4.25 -0.72
CA ILE A 15 2.14 3.13 -1.01
C ILE A 15 1.59 2.17 -2.08
N PRO A 16 0.38 1.58 -1.94
CA PRO A 16 -0.14 0.66 -2.94
C PRO A 16 -0.34 1.35 -4.29
N ILE A 17 -0.88 2.57 -4.30
CA ILE A 17 -1.08 3.34 -5.54
C ILE A 17 0.25 3.53 -6.28
N PHE A 18 1.29 3.96 -5.56
CA PHE A 18 2.62 4.14 -6.13
C PHE A 18 3.21 2.81 -6.63
N CYS A 19 3.15 1.77 -5.80
CA CYS A 19 3.67 0.45 -6.13
C CYS A 19 3.02 -0.16 -7.38
N PHE A 20 1.68 -0.15 -7.47
CA PHE A 20 0.97 -0.67 -8.65
C PHE A 20 1.19 0.21 -9.88
N ARG A 21 1.31 1.53 -9.71
CA ARG A 21 1.61 2.44 -10.82
C ARG A 21 2.98 2.15 -11.42
N GLU A 22 4.01 2.02 -10.61
CA GLU A 22 5.37 1.68 -11.07
C GLU A 22 5.43 0.25 -11.63
N ALA A 23 4.69 -0.69 -11.04
CA ALA A 23 4.55 -2.05 -11.56
C ALA A 23 3.92 -2.04 -12.97
N TRP A 24 2.81 -1.32 -13.14
CA TRP A 24 2.10 -1.22 -14.41
C TRP A 24 2.92 -0.51 -15.49
N LYS A 25 3.55 0.61 -15.14
CA LYS A 25 4.45 1.35 -16.01
C LYS A 25 5.62 0.47 -16.46
N GLY A 26 6.24 -0.24 -15.51
CA GLY A 26 7.36 -1.13 -15.79
C GLY A 26 6.98 -2.30 -16.68
N TRP A 27 5.77 -2.86 -16.49
CA TRP A 27 5.23 -3.91 -17.35
C TRP A 27 5.03 -3.43 -18.79
N ARG A 28 4.39 -2.27 -19.00
CA ARG A 28 4.14 -1.73 -20.36
C ARG A 28 5.41 -1.29 -21.08
N ALA A 29 6.33 -0.64 -20.37
CA ALA A 29 7.56 -0.12 -20.97
C ALA A 29 8.67 -1.18 -21.10
N GLY A 30 8.56 -2.30 -20.37
CA GLY A 30 9.63 -3.27 -20.25
C GLY A 30 10.86 -2.74 -19.50
N ALA A 31 10.71 -1.63 -18.76
CA ALA A 31 11.78 -0.95 -18.03
C ALA A 31 11.28 -0.40 -16.70
N ILE A 32 12.03 -0.65 -15.62
CA ILE A 32 11.71 -0.17 -14.28
C ILE A 32 12.78 0.82 -13.84
N ASP A 33 12.36 1.92 -13.21
CA ASP A 33 13.28 2.90 -12.63
C ASP A 33 13.98 2.32 -11.39
N LYS A 34 15.30 2.25 -11.45
CA LYS A 34 16.16 1.92 -10.32
C LYS A 34 16.61 3.23 -9.68
N ARG A 35 16.05 3.53 -8.51
CA ARG A 35 16.51 4.64 -7.68
C ARG A 35 17.92 4.37 -7.17
N VAL A 36 18.90 5.01 -7.79
CA VAL A 36 20.31 5.02 -7.36
C VAL A 36 20.59 6.36 -6.68
N LYS A 37 21.13 6.31 -5.46
CA LYS A 37 21.48 7.53 -4.71
C LYS A 37 22.52 8.34 -5.48
N ASN A 38 22.29 9.64 -5.64
CA ASN A 38 23.17 10.59 -6.33
C ASN A 38 23.42 10.33 -7.83
N ALA A 39 22.55 9.57 -8.50
CA ALA A 39 22.66 9.44 -9.95
C ALA A 39 22.21 10.74 -10.64
N PRO A 40 23.01 11.32 -11.54
CA PRO A 40 22.64 12.53 -12.29
C PRO A 40 21.49 12.26 -13.27
N GLU A 41 21.35 11.01 -13.70
CA GLU A 41 20.32 10.56 -14.63
C GLU A 41 19.55 9.36 -14.06
N PRO A 42 18.24 9.23 -14.40
CA PRO A 42 17.45 8.08 -13.97
C PRO A 42 17.99 6.78 -14.59
N VAL A 43 18.30 5.82 -13.73
CA VAL A 43 18.86 4.52 -14.14
C VAL A 43 17.73 3.53 -14.31
N TYR A 44 17.59 2.93 -15.50
CA TYR A 44 16.53 1.96 -15.76
C TYR A 44 17.05 0.52 -15.81
N VAL A 45 16.25 -0.40 -15.29
CA VAL A 45 16.42 -1.86 -15.43
C VAL A 45 15.52 -2.34 -16.55
N TRP A 46 16.13 -2.70 -17.67
CA TRP A 46 15.43 -3.20 -18.85
C TRP A 46 15.21 -4.71 -18.78
N ARG A 47 14.00 -5.16 -19.12
CA ARG A 47 13.63 -6.58 -19.18
C ARG A 47 14.56 -7.38 -20.11
N ALA A 48 14.95 -6.79 -21.24
CA ALA A 48 15.81 -7.44 -22.23
C ALA A 48 17.27 -7.56 -21.77
N LYS A 49 17.77 -6.62 -20.97
CA LYS A 49 19.18 -6.59 -20.54
C LYS A 49 19.43 -7.43 -19.30
N ASN A 50 18.54 -7.34 -18.31
CA ASN A 50 18.65 -8.05 -17.04
C ASN A 50 17.25 -8.51 -16.58
N PRO A 51 16.72 -9.60 -17.15
CA PRO A 51 15.35 -10.04 -16.90
C PRO A 51 15.12 -10.42 -15.43
N GLY A 52 16.08 -11.11 -14.80
CA GLY A 52 15.97 -11.52 -13.39
C GLY A 52 15.82 -10.32 -12.45
N LEU A 53 16.64 -9.28 -12.65
CA LEU A 53 16.55 -8.06 -11.85
C LEU A 53 15.25 -7.30 -12.11
N PHE A 54 14.79 -7.23 -13.37
CA PHE A 54 13.51 -6.63 -13.73
C PHE A 54 12.34 -7.31 -13.00
N PHE A 55 12.28 -8.64 -13.04
CA PHE A 55 11.21 -9.39 -12.38
C PHE A 55 11.30 -9.31 -10.85
N ALA A 56 12.51 -9.26 -10.27
CA ALA A 56 12.67 -9.05 -8.84
C ALA A 56 12.07 -7.70 -8.39
N TYR A 57 12.29 -6.63 -9.15
CA TYR A 57 11.65 -5.33 -8.87
C TYR A 57 10.12 -5.38 -9.08
N MET A 58 9.62 -6.05 -10.12
CA MET A 58 8.16 -6.25 -10.31
C MET A 58 7.53 -6.92 -9.10
N VAL A 59 8.10 -8.05 -8.68
CA VAL A 59 7.60 -8.84 -7.54
C VAL A 59 7.67 -8.00 -6.27
N ALA A 60 8.73 -7.23 -6.06
CA ALA A 60 8.83 -6.33 -4.92
C ALA A 60 7.71 -5.28 -4.94
N TYR A 61 7.51 -4.56 -6.05
CA TYR A 61 6.45 -3.54 -6.15
C TYR A 61 5.05 -4.15 -5.91
N ILE A 62 4.73 -5.26 -6.58
CA ILE A 62 3.43 -5.92 -6.42
C ILE A 62 3.27 -6.45 -4.98
N GLY A 63 4.31 -7.07 -4.43
CA GLY A 63 4.32 -7.59 -3.06
C GLY A 63 4.08 -6.51 -2.02
N PHE A 64 4.81 -5.39 -2.09
CA PHE A 64 4.56 -4.24 -1.21
C PHE A 64 3.16 -3.63 -1.40
N GLY A 65 2.66 -3.60 -2.64
CA GLY A 65 1.30 -3.17 -2.94
C GLY A 65 0.24 -4.06 -2.28
N ILE A 66 0.36 -5.37 -2.37
CA ILE A 66 -0.59 -6.32 -1.74
C ILE A 66 -0.49 -6.26 -0.21
N LEU A 67 0.71 -6.23 0.35
CA LEU A 67 0.92 -6.13 1.80
C LEU A 67 0.29 -4.87 2.38
N SER A 68 0.47 -3.72 1.72
CA SER A 68 -0.14 -2.46 2.14
C SER A 68 -1.67 -2.47 2.03
N ILE A 69 -2.24 -3.07 0.98
CA ILE A 69 -3.70 -3.29 0.88
C ILE A 69 -4.20 -4.17 2.04
N GLY A 70 -3.51 -5.27 2.35
CA GLY A 70 -3.88 -6.14 3.46
C GLY A 70 -3.94 -5.40 4.80
N MET A 71 -2.99 -4.50 5.04
CA MET A 71 -2.97 -3.64 6.24
C MET A 71 -4.14 -2.64 6.27
N ILE A 72 -4.53 -2.08 5.11
CA ILE A 72 -5.70 -1.19 4.99
C ILE A 72 -6.99 -1.97 5.30
N VAL A 73 -7.18 -3.14 4.69
CA VAL A 73 -8.36 -3.98 4.89
C VAL A 73 -8.49 -4.39 6.36
N TYR A 74 -7.38 -4.80 6.98
CA TYR A 74 -7.35 -5.16 8.40
C TYR A 74 -7.79 -4.00 9.30
N ARG A 75 -7.30 -2.77 9.05
CA ARG A 75 -7.71 -1.60 9.84
C ARG A 75 -9.19 -1.26 9.64
N LEU A 76 -9.69 -1.30 8.41
CA LEU A 76 -11.11 -1.03 8.14
C LEU A 76 -12.01 -2.05 8.84
N PHE A 77 -11.66 -3.34 8.77
CA PHE A 77 -12.39 -4.39 9.46
C PHE A 77 -12.37 -4.22 10.98
N SER A 78 -11.22 -3.87 11.56
CA SER A 78 -11.09 -3.59 12.99
C SER A 78 -11.97 -2.40 13.43
N ILE A 79 -11.98 -1.31 12.66
CA ILE A 79 -12.81 -0.14 12.94
C ILE A 79 -14.30 -0.49 12.90
N VAL A 80 -14.75 -1.21 11.87
CA VAL A 80 -16.15 -1.64 11.73
C VAL A 80 -16.58 -2.50 12.92
N ASN A 81 -15.75 -3.46 13.34
CA ASN A 81 -16.06 -4.31 14.49
C ASN A 81 -16.18 -3.51 15.81
N ILE A 82 -15.31 -2.52 16.01
CA ILE A 82 -15.38 -1.64 17.19
C ILE A 82 -16.69 -0.85 17.20
N PHE A 83 -17.09 -0.27 16.06
CA PHE A 83 -18.36 0.46 15.94
C PHE A 83 -19.57 -0.44 16.19
N SER A 84 -19.57 -1.65 15.61
CA SER A 84 -20.64 -2.63 15.84
C SER A 84 -20.76 -3.01 17.32
N PHE A 85 -19.64 -3.22 18.00
CA PHE A 85 -19.64 -3.54 19.43
C PHE A 85 -20.15 -2.38 20.30
N LEU A 86 -19.75 -1.14 20.00
CA LEU A 86 -20.24 0.06 20.68
C LEU A 86 -21.76 0.22 20.51
N LEU A 87 -22.29 0.00 19.30
CA LEU A 87 -23.73 0.05 19.04
C LEU A 87 -24.50 -1.01 19.83
N ILE A 88 -23.94 -2.21 19.99
CA ILE A 88 -24.56 -3.28 20.81
C ILE A 88 -24.61 -2.85 22.28
N ILE A 89 -23.53 -2.27 22.80
CA ILE A 89 -23.49 -1.76 24.17
C ILE A 89 -24.54 -0.67 24.36
N GLU A 90 -24.56 0.32 23.47
CA GLU A 90 -25.50 1.44 23.52
C GLU A 90 -26.96 0.95 23.53
N ASN A 91 -27.32 0.05 22.61
CA ASN A 91 -28.65 -0.54 22.59
C ASN A 91 -29.00 -1.31 23.88
N ASN A 92 -28.05 -2.07 24.44
CA ASN A 92 -28.30 -2.80 25.69
C ASN A 92 -28.49 -1.87 26.89
N TYR A 93 -27.76 -0.75 26.96
CA TYR A 93 -27.96 0.28 27.99
C TYR A 93 -29.35 0.91 27.89
N TYR A 94 -29.84 1.19 26.69
CA TYR A 94 -31.18 1.77 26.50
C TYR A 94 -32.32 0.78 26.78
N PHE A 95 -32.11 -0.53 26.62
CA PHE A 95 -33.11 -1.57 26.92
C PHE A 95 -33.17 -2.01 28.38
N THR A 96 -32.22 -1.57 29.21
CA THR A 96 -32.14 -1.94 30.65
C THR A 96 -32.57 -0.82 31.59
N GLN A 97 -33.00 0.33 31.07
CA GLN A 97 -33.76 1.38 31.78
C GLN A 97 -35.26 1.21 31.55
#